data_AF-F4PWF3-F1
#
_entry.id   AF-F4PWF3-F1
#
_cell.length_a   1.000
_cell.length_b   1.000
_cell.length_c   1.000
_cell.angle_alpha   90.00
_cell.angle_beta   90.00
_cell.angle_gamma   90.00
#
_symmetry.space_group_name_H-M   'P 1'
#
loop_
_entity.id
_entity.type
_entity.pdbx_description
1 polymer ?
#
loop_
_entity_poly.entity_id
_entity_poly.type
_entity_poly.pdbx_seq_one_letter_code
_entity_poly.pdbx_strand_id
1 'polypeptide(L)'
;MTKNFLDEKSWCREEGGGKVKTKTEMNDDDQSQIIMNDRFIHCTKMRFDELADTSNGVKAAEAAFREKVLARQVPWNAFFNSNGMSEQECDLITKYDKKPEAEKREKFLANGEKLTHFFVNFIHMNANYEIIQYLLTLINEIIHIEPKSLQFFAKLKKDDDPSYPYSTFFRLLSREDNNAYINLLTGVILGNIMSAGTPQQKDIEYLFNWILPLLRKNNAPEVEVGLIALQPLLTREEHRVIFHNLQGQDLLINILAQQVAAPTPNLTLLYETLYVLWLFSYNSSVATSLSGKGVVGKLVTIIKQIQKDKIVRLSIATLKNLMGKGNNNEEMIECGFIRMLNFLSNKKWGDEDIVTDLTDLSTGLSEDIAIMSSFDKYKAEVLSNELEWTPVHKSEQFWKDNASKFEENNFNVLKFLHLILQKSSNPLHLSVACHDLGEFVIHHPRGKHIVEQLQIKPDIMSLMANTNEEVKKHALFALQKMMINNWEYLSAK
;
A
#
# COMPACT_ATOMS: atom_id res chain seq x y z
N MET A 1 22.91 7.85 -5.75
CA MET A 1 22.67 6.80 -4.74
C MET A 1 21.67 5.79 -5.29
N THR A 2 22.05 5.08 -6.35
CA THR A 2 21.22 4.11 -7.07
C THR A 2 21.95 2.76 -7.03
N LYS A 3 21.95 2.13 -5.85
CA LYS A 3 22.41 0.75 -5.69
C LYS A 3 21.22 -0.11 -5.25
N ASN A 4 20.97 -1.14 -6.06
CA ASN A 4 20.20 -2.35 -5.75
C ASN A 4 18.69 -2.22 -5.53
N PHE A 5 17.96 -1.76 -6.55
CA PHE A 5 16.50 -1.95 -6.67
C PHE A 5 16.10 -3.25 -7.41
N LEU A 6 17.02 -4.22 -7.55
CA LEU A 6 16.82 -5.44 -8.35
C LEU A 6 17.16 -6.73 -7.57
N ASP A 7 17.01 -6.72 -6.25
CA ASP A 7 17.16 -7.94 -5.44
C ASP A 7 15.79 -8.49 -5.00
N GLU A 8 14.95 -8.83 -5.96
CA GLU A 8 13.83 -9.78 -5.74
C GLU A 8 14.36 -11.19 -5.37
N LYS A 9 15.67 -11.44 -5.53
CA LYS A 9 16.28 -12.78 -5.36
C LYS A 9 16.54 -13.19 -3.91
N SER A 10 16.48 -12.29 -2.93
CA SER A 10 16.60 -12.67 -1.51
C SER A 10 15.26 -12.99 -0.84
N TRP A 11 14.12 -12.70 -1.49
CA TRP A 11 12.79 -12.78 -0.87
C TRP A 11 12.05 -14.11 -1.12
N CYS A 12 12.55 -14.97 -2.01
CA CYS A 12 11.92 -16.24 -2.41
C CYS A 12 12.84 -17.46 -2.23
N ARG A 13 13.59 -17.54 -1.12
CA ARG A 13 14.27 -18.78 -0.73
C ARG A 13 13.87 -19.19 0.68
N GLU A 14 12.83 -20.01 0.75
CA GLU A 14 12.78 -21.22 1.57
C GLU A 14 11.48 -21.94 1.22
N GLU A 15 11.61 -23.02 0.46
CA GLU A 15 10.78 -24.25 0.47
C GLU A 15 10.90 -24.94 -0.89
N GLY A 16 11.93 -25.77 -1.01
CA GLY A 16 12.25 -26.54 -2.21
C GLY A 16 12.97 -27.82 -1.83
N GLY A 17 12.33 -28.65 -1.02
CA GLY A 17 12.80 -29.98 -0.62
C GLY A 17 11.65 -30.96 -0.56
N GLY A 18 11.22 -31.46 -1.72
CA GLY A 18 10.05 -32.34 -1.84
C GLY A 18 10.23 -33.70 -1.16
N LYS A 19 9.33 -34.01 -0.22
CA LYS A 19 8.77 -35.36 -0.03
C LYS A 19 7.27 -35.26 -0.28
N VAL A 20 6.71 -36.23 -0.99
CA VAL A 20 5.27 -36.35 -1.25
C VAL A 20 4.56 -36.52 0.10
N LYS A 21 3.87 -35.48 0.58
CA LYS A 21 3.06 -35.51 1.79
C LYS A 21 1.66 -36.01 1.48
N THR A 22 1.08 -36.79 2.40
CA THR A 22 -0.31 -37.28 2.31
C THR A 22 -1.29 -36.17 2.71
N LYS A 23 -2.56 -36.26 2.27
CA LYS A 23 -3.63 -35.23 2.44
C LYS A 23 -3.82 -34.69 3.87
N THR A 24 -3.33 -35.39 4.88
CA THR A 24 -3.41 -35.03 6.29
C THR A 24 -2.26 -34.14 6.78
N GLU A 25 -1.23 -33.89 5.97
CA GLU A 25 -0.02 -33.10 6.34
C GLU A 25 0.15 -31.80 5.51
N MET A 26 -0.85 -31.41 4.73
CA MET A 26 -0.82 -30.22 3.88
C MET A 26 -1.28 -28.98 4.65
N ASN A 27 -0.52 -27.88 4.54
CA ASN A 27 -0.90 -26.58 5.10
C ASN A 27 -1.99 -25.92 4.23
N ASP A 28 -2.66 -24.88 4.74
CA ASP A 28 -3.75 -24.17 4.04
C ASP A 28 -3.33 -23.61 2.67
N ASP A 29 -2.06 -23.21 2.53
CA ASP A 29 -1.47 -22.72 1.27
C ASP A 29 -1.37 -23.84 0.21
N ASP A 30 -0.95 -25.04 0.61
CA ASP A 30 -0.85 -26.22 -0.27
C ASP A 30 -2.25 -26.65 -0.75
N GLN A 31 -3.25 -26.64 0.15
CA GLN A 31 -4.62 -26.99 -0.21
C GLN A 31 -5.25 -25.96 -1.17
N SER A 32 -4.95 -24.68 -0.97
CA SER A 32 -5.42 -23.59 -1.84
C SER A 32 -4.80 -23.67 -3.23
N GLN A 33 -3.52 -24.04 -3.33
CA GLN A 33 -2.83 -24.21 -4.61
C GLN A 33 -3.38 -25.40 -5.42
N ILE A 34 -3.77 -26.50 -4.75
CA ILE A 34 -4.47 -27.62 -5.40
C ILE A 34 -5.86 -27.20 -5.90
N ILE A 35 -6.65 -26.49 -5.09
CA ILE A 35 -8.00 -26.05 -5.48
C ILE A 35 -7.95 -25.05 -6.66
N MET A 36 -6.95 -24.17 -6.72
CA MET A 36 -6.75 -23.29 -7.89
C MET A 36 -6.34 -24.08 -9.13
N ASN A 37 -5.39 -25.01 -9.00
CA ASN A 37 -4.99 -25.86 -10.11
C ASN A 37 -6.18 -26.63 -10.70
N ASP A 38 -7.08 -27.13 -9.86
CA ASP A 38 -8.30 -27.85 -10.27
C ASP A 38 -9.30 -26.98 -11.06
N ARG A 39 -9.48 -25.70 -10.69
CA ARG A 39 -10.37 -24.77 -11.41
C ARG A 39 -9.89 -24.45 -12.82
N PHE A 40 -8.58 -24.37 -13.03
CA PHE A 40 -7.99 -24.02 -14.32
C PHE A 40 -7.73 -25.23 -15.24
N ILE A 41 -8.04 -26.46 -14.83
CA ILE A 41 -7.81 -27.67 -15.63
C ILE A 41 -8.45 -27.57 -17.02
N HIS A 42 -9.68 -27.07 -17.11
CA HIS A 42 -10.45 -27.05 -18.36
C HIS A 42 -10.52 -25.69 -19.08
N CYS A 43 -10.01 -24.60 -18.50
CA CYS A 43 -10.15 -23.26 -19.10
C CYS A 43 -8.98 -22.88 -20.03
N THR A 44 -9.27 -22.38 -21.24
CA THR A 44 -8.24 -21.92 -22.21
C THR A 44 -7.77 -20.48 -21.97
N LYS A 45 -8.53 -19.69 -21.21
CA LYS A 45 -8.27 -18.28 -20.89
C LYS A 45 -8.51 -18.00 -19.41
N MET A 46 -7.61 -17.28 -18.74
CA MET A 46 -7.86 -16.76 -17.41
C MET A 46 -8.74 -15.50 -17.51
N ARG A 47 -9.98 -15.55 -17.02
CA ARG A 47 -10.92 -14.41 -17.01
C ARG A 47 -10.95 -13.72 -15.66
N PHE A 48 -11.23 -12.41 -15.63
CA PHE A 48 -11.35 -11.67 -14.38
C PHE A 48 -12.44 -12.22 -13.46
N ASP A 49 -13.55 -12.71 -14.02
CA ASP A 49 -14.66 -13.29 -13.26
C ASP A 49 -14.25 -14.57 -12.51
N GLU A 50 -13.33 -15.35 -13.08
CA GLU A 50 -12.83 -16.60 -12.48
C GLU A 50 -11.84 -16.33 -11.34
N LEU A 51 -11.24 -15.13 -11.31
CA LEU A 51 -10.28 -14.70 -10.31
C LEU A 51 -10.94 -14.10 -9.07
N ALA A 52 -12.18 -13.62 -9.18
CA ALA A 52 -12.91 -13.02 -8.06
C ALA A 52 -13.10 -14.00 -6.88
N ASP A 53 -13.12 -15.30 -7.17
CA ASP A 53 -13.25 -16.36 -6.17
C ASP A 53 -11.91 -16.89 -5.64
N THR A 54 -10.77 -16.40 -6.15
CA THR A 54 -9.45 -16.88 -5.75
C THR A 54 -8.97 -16.13 -4.50
N SER A 55 -8.86 -16.83 -3.38
CA SER A 55 -8.47 -16.22 -2.08
C SER A 55 -7.04 -15.69 -2.04
N ASN A 56 -6.16 -16.16 -2.94
CA ASN A 56 -4.73 -15.87 -2.90
C ASN A 56 -4.30 -14.80 -3.93
N GLY A 57 -5.26 -14.17 -4.62
CA GLY A 57 -5.08 -13.05 -5.54
C GLY A 57 -4.44 -13.38 -6.89
N VAL A 58 -4.19 -12.34 -7.70
CA VAL A 58 -3.89 -12.47 -9.13
C VAL A 58 -2.53 -13.14 -9.40
N LYS A 59 -1.50 -12.87 -8.58
CA LYS A 59 -0.16 -13.46 -8.75
C LYS A 59 -0.16 -14.99 -8.54
N ALA A 60 -0.94 -15.49 -7.57
CA ALA A 60 -1.06 -16.92 -7.34
C ALA A 60 -1.77 -17.62 -8.52
N ALA A 61 -2.82 -16.98 -9.05
CA ALA A 61 -3.53 -17.49 -10.23
C ALA A 61 -2.66 -17.47 -11.49
N GLU A 62 -1.83 -16.44 -11.67
CA GLU A 62 -0.83 -16.39 -12.75
C GLU A 62 0.15 -17.54 -12.65
N ALA A 63 0.71 -17.82 -11.47
CA ALA A 63 1.66 -18.91 -11.28
C ALA A 63 1.05 -20.28 -11.61
N ALA A 64 -0.20 -20.53 -11.16
CA ALA A 64 -0.93 -21.76 -11.49
C ALA A 64 -1.22 -21.88 -13.00
N PHE A 65 -1.63 -20.78 -13.64
CA PHE A 65 -1.94 -20.78 -15.07
C PHE A 65 -0.68 -20.87 -15.95
N ARG A 66 0.45 -20.30 -15.49
CA ARG A 66 1.74 -20.32 -16.18
C ARG A 66 2.22 -21.74 -16.49
N GLU A 67 2.15 -22.65 -15.52
CA GLU A 67 2.55 -24.05 -15.72
C GLU A 67 1.75 -24.71 -16.86
N LYS A 68 0.44 -24.44 -16.92
CA LYS A 68 -0.43 -24.91 -18.00
C LYS A 68 -0.05 -24.31 -19.35
N VAL A 69 0.28 -23.02 -19.40
CA VAL A 69 0.70 -22.35 -20.64
C VAL A 69 2.00 -22.96 -21.14
N LEU A 70 3.00 -23.17 -20.27
CA LEU A 70 4.30 -23.75 -20.62
C LEU A 70 4.20 -25.23 -21.04
N ALA A 71 3.21 -25.97 -20.54
CA ALA A 71 2.97 -27.35 -20.96
C ALA A 71 2.46 -27.48 -22.42
N ARG A 72 1.95 -26.40 -23.02
CA ARG A 72 1.42 -26.43 -24.40
C ARG A 72 2.52 -26.80 -25.40
N GLN A 73 2.15 -27.52 -26.45
CA GLN A 73 3.03 -27.80 -27.58
C GLN A 73 2.77 -26.77 -28.66
N VAL A 74 3.72 -25.84 -28.85
CA VAL A 74 3.64 -24.85 -29.93
C VAL A 74 4.29 -25.45 -31.18
N PRO A 75 3.54 -25.61 -32.29
CA PRO A 75 4.07 -26.25 -33.49
C PRO A 75 4.94 -25.26 -34.30
N TRP A 76 6.13 -24.93 -33.81
CA TRP A 76 7.06 -24.00 -34.47
C TRP A 76 7.35 -24.37 -35.93
N ASN A 77 7.52 -25.67 -36.21
CA ASN A 77 7.72 -26.19 -37.57
C ASN A 77 6.52 -25.95 -38.49
N ALA A 78 5.29 -25.92 -37.96
CA ALA A 78 4.11 -25.62 -38.77
C ALA A 78 4.08 -24.15 -39.19
N PHE A 79 4.50 -23.23 -38.31
CA PHE A 79 4.64 -21.80 -38.65
C PHE A 79 5.74 -21.55 -39.68
N PHE A 80 6.83 -22.30 -39.62
CA PHE A 80 7.86 -22.28 -40.67
C PHE A 80 7.29 -22.75 -42.01
N ASN A 81 6.61 -23.91 -42.03
CA ASN A 81 6.02 -24.47 -43.25
C ASN A 81 4.94 -23.59 -43.88
N SER A 82 4.25 -22.76 -43.08
CA SER A 82 3.23 -21.82 -43.55
C SER A 82 3.79 -20.45 -43.93
N ASN A 83 5.12 -20.28 -44.08
CA ASN A 83 5.80 -19.00 -44.30
C ASN A 83 5.52 -17.93 -43.23
N GLY A 84 5.12 -18.33 -42.02
CA GLY A 84 4.88 -17.42 -40.89
C GLY A 84 6.13 -17.10 -40.08
N MET A 85 7.27 -17.73 -40.40
CA MET A 85 8.55 -17.60 -39.70
C MET A 85 9.71 -17.96 -40.63
N SER A 86 10.87 -17.31 -40.46
CA SER A 86 12.10 -17.67 -41.18
C SER A 86 12.79 -18.91 -40.61
N GLU A 87 13.66 -19.55 -41.40
CA GLU A 87 14.44 -20.73 -40.96
C GLU A 87 15.32 -20.41 -39.74
N GLN A 88 15.93 -19.22 -39.73
CA GLN A 88 16.78 -18.76 -38.63
C GLN A 88 15.97 -18.55 -37.35
N GLU A 89 14.78 -17.96 -37.44
CA GLU A 89 13.89 -17.76 -36.29
C GLU A 89 13.38 -19.10 -35.73
N CYS A 90 13.04 -20.05 -36.62
CA CYS A 90 12.57 -21.38 -36.23
C CYS A 90 13.66 -22.18 -35.49
N ASP A 91 14.90 -22.13 -35.98
CA ASP A 91 16.05 -22.74 -35.31
C ASP A 91 16.36 -22.08 -33.96
N LEU A 92 16.29 -20.74 -33.90
CA LEU A 92 16.49 -19.98 -32.66
C LEU A 92 15.47 -20.35 -31.58
N ILE A 93 14.18 -20.34 -31.90
CA ILE A 93 13.14 -20.66 -30.90
C ILE A 93 13.18 -22.14 -30.51
N THR A 94 13.44 -23.07 -31.44
CA THR A 94 13.52 -24.50 -31.13
C THR A 94 14.70 -24.82 -30.21
N LYS A 95 15.81 -24.09 -30.34
CA LYS A 95 16.99 -24.23 -29.45
C LYS A 95 16.82 -23.57 -28.08
N TYR A 96 15.83 -22.67 -27.95
CA TYR A 96 15.55 -21.92 -26.72
C TYR A 96 14.38 -22.52 -25.91
N ASP A 97 13.33 -22.93 -26.61
CA ASP A 97 12.07 -23.39 -26.02
C ASP A 97 12.26 -24.69 -25.22
N LYS A 98 11.54 -24.80 -24.10
CA LYS A 98 11.55 -25.95 -23.17
C LYS A 98 12.92 -26.37 -22.64
N LYS A 99 13.93 -25.50 -22.75
CA LYS A 99 15.24 -25.71 -22.12
C LYS A 99 15.23 -25.34 -20.63
N PRO A 100 16.10 -25.95 -19.81
CA PRO A 100 16.31 -25.53 -18.42
C PRO A 100 16.72 -24.06 -18.33
N GLU A 101 16.45 -23.41 -17.19
CA GLU A 101 16.73 -21.98 -16.99
C GLU A 101 18.19 -21.58 -17.28
N ALA A 102 19.15 -22.43 -16.90
CA ALA A 102 20.57 -22.21 -17.15
C ALA A 102 20.91 -22.17 -18.65
N GLU A 103 20.35 -23.10 -19.43
CA GLU A 103 20.53 -23.14 -20.88
C GLU A 103 19.79 -21.99 -21.58
N LYS A 104 18.56 -21.66 -21.14
CA LYS A 104 17.81 -20.48 -21.64
C LYS A 104 18.65 -19.21 -21.48
N ARG A 105 19.29 -19.04 -20.31
CA ARG A 105 20.18 -17.91 -20.04
C ARG A 105 21.37 -17.88 -21.01
N GLU A 106 22.08 -19.00 -21.17
CA GLU A 106 23.23 -19.09 -22.07
C GLU A 106 22.85 -18.78 -23.52
N LYS A 107 21.76 -19.38 -24.02
CA LYS A 107 21.25 -19.16 -25.37
C LYS A 107 20.82 -17.72 -25.60
N PHE A 108 20.20 -17.10 -24.59
CA PHE A 108 19.82 -15.69 -24.65
C PHE A 108 21.05 -14.78 -24.67
N LEU A 109 22.09 -15.05 -23.86
CA LEU A 109 23.32 -14.26 -23.89
C LEU A 109 24.04 -14.35 -25.25
N ALA A 110 23.94 -15.49 -25.94
CA ALA A 110 24.53 -15.67 -27.26
C ALA A 110 23.76 -14.96 -28.39
N ASN A 111 22.42 -14.91 -28.33
CA ASN A 111 21.57 -14.42 -29.44
C ASN A 111 20.46 -13.45 -29.00
N GLY A 112 20.66 -12.70 -27.91
CA GLY A 112 19.61 -11.93 -27.24
C GLY A 112 18.88 -10.94 -28.14
N GLU A 113 19.60 -10.20 -28.99
CA GLU A 113 19.00 -9.24 -29.93
C GLU A 113 18.04 -9.91 -30.91
N LYS A 114 18.45 -11.05 -31.50
CA LYS A 114 17.63 -11.80 -32.46
C LYS A 114 16.42 -12.43 -31.79
N LEU A 115 16.59 -13.00 -30.60
CA LEU A 115 15.48 -13.60 -29.82
C LEU A 115 14.46 -12.55 -29.40
N THR A 116 14.92 -11.40 -28.92
CA THR A 116 14.06 -10.28 -28.54
C THR A 116 13.30 -9.71 -29.75
N HIS A 117 13.97 -9.53 -30.88
CA HIS A 117 13.32 -9.12 -32.13
C HIS A 117 12.25 -10.13 -32.55
N PHE A 118 12.58 -11.43 -32.54
CA PHE A 118 11.63 -12.51 -32.83
C PHE A 118 10.41 -12.45 -31.92
N PHE A 119 10.59 -12.39 -30.59
CA PHE A 119 9.48 -12.37 -29.66
C PHE A 119 8.51 -11.21 -29.91
N VAL A 120 9.03 -9.99 -30.05
CA VAL A 120 8.18 -8.80 -30.23
C VAL A 120 7.53 -8.79 -31.62
N ASN A 121 8.27 -9.14 -32.68
CA ASN A 121 7.73 -9.16 -34.04
C ASN A 121 6.69 -10.28 -34.23
N PHE A 122 6.94 -11.45 -33.65
CA PHE A 122 6.00 -12.56 -33.75
C PHE A 122 4.72 -12.29 -32.96
N ILE A 123 4.78 -11.64 -31.79
CA ILE A 123 3.58 -11.09 -31.13
C ILE A 123 2.89 -10.04 -32.01
N HIS A 124 3.67 -9.20 -32.70
CA HIS A 124 3.12 -8.18 -33.59
C HIS A 124 2.36 -8.77 -34.79
N MET A 125 2.78 -9.92 -35.31
CA MET A 125 2.16 -10.57 -36.48
C MET A 125 1.04 -11.56 -36.14
N ASN A 126 0.98 -12.06 -34.91
CA ASN A 126 0.01 -13.10 -34.53
C ASN A 126 -1.21 -12.52 -33.78
N ALA A 127 -2.40 -13.05 -34.08
CA ALA A 127 -3.65 -12.70 -33.38
C ALA A 127 -4.13 -13.79 -32.40
N ASN A 128 -3.60 -15.02 -32.51
CA ASN A 128 -3.99 -16.15 -31.68
C ASN A 128 -3.56 -15.92 -30.22
N TYR A 129 -4.54 -15.89 -29.32
CA TYR A 129 -4.31 -15.59 -27.91
C TYR A 129 -3.49 -16.68 -27.19
N GLU A 130 -3.59 -17.96 -27.57
CA GLU A 130 -2.82 -19.03 -26.91
C GLU A 130 -1.32 -18.90 -27.19
N ILE A 131 -0.98 -18.51 -28.42
CA ILE A 131 0.39 -18.25 -28.85
C ILE A 131 0.92 -16.99 -28.15
N ILE A 132 0.11 -15.93 -28.09
CA ILE A 132 0.47 -14.70 -27.39
C ILE A 132 0.70 -14.97 -25.90
N GLN A 133 -0.19 -15.73 -25.24
CA GLN A 133 0.00 -16.15 -23.86
C GLN A 133 1.34 -16.88 -23.67
N TYR A 134 1.67 -17.82 -24.57
CA TYR A 134 2.92 -18.56 -24.51
C TYR A 134 4.14 -17.64 -24.64
N LEU A 135 4.14 -16.74 -25.64
CA LEU A 135 5.25 -15.83 -25.89
C LEU A 135 5.42 -14.81 -24.76
N LEU A 136 4.33 -14.23 -24.25
CA LEU A 136 4.39 -13.34 -23.09
C LEU A 136 4.96 -14.06 -21.88
N THR A 137 4.59 -15.33 -21.69
CA THR A 137 5.16 -16.16 -20.62
C THR A 137 6.66 -16.33 -20.80
N LEU A 138 7.13 -16.72 -21.98
CA LEU A 138 8.56 -16.85 -22.28
C LEU A 138 9.34 -15.53 -22.10
N ILE A 139 8.74 -14.40 -22.48
CA ILE A 139 9.31 -13.06 -22.26
C ILE A 139 9.41 -12.77 -20.76
N ASN A 140 8.35 -13.07 -20.00
CA ASN A 140 8.36 -12.86 -18.55
C ASN A 140 9.43 -13.75 -17.88
N GLU A 141 9.56 -15.01 -18.29
CA GLU A 141 10.60 -15.93 -17.81
C GLU A 141 12.02 -15.39 -18.04
N ILE A 142 12.32 -14.89 -19.25
CA ILE A 142 13.68 -14.40 -19.52
C ILE A 142 14.01 -13.13 -18.75
N ILE A 143 13.02 -12.26 -18.51
CA ILE A 143 13.18 -11.07 -17.68
C ILE A 143 13.55 -11.47 -16.25
N HIS A 144 12.89 -12.50 -15.69
CA HIS A 144 13.23 -13.02 -14.36
C HIS A 144 14.59 -13.74 -14.31
N ILE A 145 14.92 -14.55 -15.31
CA ILE A 145 16.18 -15.31 -15.36
C ILE A 145 17.38 -14.35 -15.51
N GLU A 146 17.30 -13.42 -16.45
CA GLU A 146 18.35 -12.46 -16.77
C GLU A 146 17.75 -11.04 -16.91
N PRO A 147 17.73 -10.23 -15.84
CA PRO A 147 17.16 -8.88 -15.86
C PRO A 147 17.81 -7.94 -16.88
N LYS A 148 19.07 -8.19 -17.28
CA LYS A 148 19.74 -7.42 -18.36
C LYS A 148 19.09 -7.63 -19.72
N SER A 149 18.27 -8.66 -19.90
CA SER A 149 17.48 -8.90 -21.12
C SER A 149 16.62 -7.69 -21.50
N LEU A 150 16.11 -6.94 -20.52
CA LEU A 150 15.31 -5.74 -20.72
C LEU A 150 16.00 -4.68 -21.59
N GLN A 151 17.34 -4.59 -21.55
CA GLN A 151 18.09 -3.66 -22.38
C GLN A 151 18.00 -4.01 -23.86
N PHE A 152 17.86 -5.29 -24.22
CA PHE A 152 17.67 -5.71 -25.61
C PHE A 152 16.28 -5.33 -26.09
N PHE A 153 15.26 -5.50 -25.26
CA PHE A 153 13.89 -5.08 -25.59
C PHE A 153 13.81 -3.56 -25.77
N ALA A 154 14.38 -2.78 -24.84
CA ALA A 154 14.36 -1.32 -24.90
C ALA A 154 15.14 -0.73 -26.09
N LYS A 155 16.10 -1.47 -26.66
CA LYS A 155 16.89 -1.03 -27.82
C LYS A 155 16.22 -1.30 -29.16
N LEU A 156 15.16 -2.10 -29.19
CA LEU A 156 14.43 -2.38 -30.42
C LEU A 156 13.87 -1.08 -31.00
N LYS A 157 14.09 -0.89 -32.30
CA LYS A 157 13.56 0.25 -33.06
C LYS A 157 13.06 -0.24 -34.40
N LYS A 158 12.05 0.44 -34.92
CA LYS A 158 11.54 0.26 -36.28
C LYS A 158 11.44 1.64 -36.91
N ASP A 159 11.98 1.81 -38.11
CA ASP A 159 12.03 3.12 -38.77
C ASP A 159 10.63 3.71 -39.01
N ASP A 160 9.65 2.84 -39.23
CA ASP A 160 8.25 3.23 -39.46
C ASP A 160 7.43 3.51 -38.19
N ASP A 161 7.96 3.18 -37.00
CA ASP A 161 7.21 3.29 -35.74
C ASP A 161 8.10 3.78 -34.58
N PRO A 162 8.04 5.09 -34.26
CA PRO A 162 8.81 5.68 -33.16
C PRO A 162 8.48 5.13 -31.77
N SER A 163 7.31 4.51 -31.60
CA SER A 163 6.85 3.92 -30.33
C SER A 163 7.13 2.42 -30.26
N TYR A 164 7.81 1.83 -31.25
CA TYR A 164 8.26 0.44 -31.19
C TYR A 164 9.37 0.28 -30.14
N PRO A 165 9.36 -0.76 -29.29
CA PRO A 165 8.47 -1.93 -29.31
C PRO A 165 7.15 -1.78 -28.50
N TYR A 166 6.94 -0.65 -27.83
CA TYR A 166 5.80 -0.42 -26.92
C TYR A 166 4.44 -0.53 -27.62
N SER A 167 4.36 -0.04 -28.86
CA SER A 167 3.17 -0.08 -29.72
C SER A 167 2.58 -1.49 -29.89
N THR A 168 3.44 -2.53 -29.99
CA THR A 168 2.99 -3.93 -30.08
C THR A 168 2.20 -4.33 -28.83
N PHE A 169 2.67 -3.92 -27.64
CA PHE A 169 2.02 -4.23 -26.37
C PHE A 169 0.78 -3.37 -26.13
N PHE A 170 0.78 -2.10 -26.54
CA PHE A 170 -0.40 -1.23 -26.50
C PHE A 170 -1.59 -1.84 -27.24
N ARG A 171 -1.33 -2.45 -28.41
CA ARG A 171 -2.35 -3.15 -29.18
C ARG A 171 -2.93 -4.36 -28.43
N LEU A 172 -2.12 -5.05 -27.63
CA LEU A 172 -2.60 -6.16 -26.79
C LEU A 172 -3.49 -5.65 -25.65
N LEU A 173 -3.09 -4.56 -24.98
CA LEU A 173 -3.86 -3.93 -23.91
C LEU A 173 -5.20 -3.35 -24.38
N SER A 174 -5.29 -2.99 -25.67
CA SER A 174 -6.51 -2.49 -26.31
C SER A 174 -7.53 -3.58 -26.65
N ARG A 175 -7.21 -4.87 -26.45
CA ARG A 175 -8.13 -5.96 -26.78
C ARG A 175 -9.20 -6.08 -25.70
N GLU A 176 -10.47 -6.02 -26.11
CA GLU A 176 -11.62 -6.24 -25.24
C GLU A 176 -11.97 -7.74 -25.13
N ASP A 177 -10.99 -8.60 -24.86
CA ASP A 177 -11.18 -10.06 -24.84
C ASP A 177 -11.25 -10.67 -23.43
N ASN A 178 -11.32 -9.81 -22.40
CA ASN A 178 -11.41 -10.15 -20.97
C ASN A 178 -10.31 -11.12 -20.50
N ASN A 179 -9.13 -11.10 -21.13
CA ASN A 179 -8.03 -12.01 -20.83
C ASN A 179 -7.11 -11.43 -19.75
N ALA A 180 -7.41 -11.75 -18.50
CA ALA A 180 -6.67 -11.25 -17.34
C ALA A 180 -5.17 -11.61 -17.41
N TYR A 181 -4.82 -12.77 -17.95
CA TYR A 181 -3.44 -13.24 -18.05
C TYR A 181 -2.63 -12.43 -19.06
N ILE A 182 -3.20 -12.18 -20.25
CA ILE A 182 -2.55 -11.32 -21.26
C ILE A 182 -2.40 -9.90 -20.69
N ASN A 183 -3.45 -9.34 -20.08
CA ASN A 183 -3.41 -7.99 -19.53
C ASN A 183 -2.35 -7.84 -18.43
N LEU A 184 -2.28 -8.80 -17.51
CA LEU A 184 -1.29 -8.83 -16.45
C LEU A 184 0.14 -8.89 -17.00
N LEU A 185 0.45 -9.92 -17.81
CA LEU A 185 1.82 -10.08 -18.33
C LEU A 185 2.20 -8.92 -19.25
N THR A 186 1.29 -8.45 -20.09
CA THR A 186 1.54 -7.31 -20.97
C THR A 186 1.85 -6.06 -20.16
N GLY A 187 1.06 -5.76 -19.12
CA GLY A 187 1.30 -4.61 -18.24
C GLY A 187 2.64 -4.68 -17.52
N VAL A 188 2.98 -5.83 -16.95
CA VAL A 188 4.25 -6.07 -16.22
C VAL A 188 5.46 -6.00 -17.15
N ILE A 189 5.43 -6.72 -18.28
CA ILE A 189 6.51 -6.74 -19.26
C ILE A 189 6.72 -5.32 -19.81
N LEU A 190 5.64 -4.66 -20.20
CA LEU A 190 5.72 -3.31 -20.75
C LEU A 190 6.28 -2.31 -19.74
N GLY A 191 5.81 -2.36 -18.49
CA GLY A 191 6.33 -1.52 -17.42
C GLY A 191 7.83 -1.75 -17.17
N ASN A 192 8.28 -3.02 -17.21
CA ASN A 192 9.70 -3.36 -17.06
C ASN A 192 10.55 -2.86 -18.24
N ILE A 193 10.08 -3.02 -19.49
CA ILE A 193 10.79 -2.54 -20.68
C ILE A 193 10.87 -1.01 -20.66
N MET A 194 9.78 -0.32 -20.33
CA MET A 194 9.74 1.14 -20.21
C MET A 194 10.69 1.65 -19.12
N SER A 195 10.73 0.98 -17.97
CA SER A 195 11.65 1.34 -16.88
C SER A 195 13.11 1.01 -17.19
N ALA A 196 13.41 0.07 -18.09
CA ALA A 196 14.78 -0.18 -18.54
C ALA A 196 15.21 0.77 -19.67
N GLY A 197 14.26 1.26 -20.47
CA GLY A 197 14.48 2.12 -21.63
C GLY A 197 14.33 3.61 -21.35
N THR A 198 14.17 4.36 -22.45
CA THR A 198 13.88 5.80 -22.47
C THR A 198 12.66 6.06 -23.36
N PRO A 199 11.46 5.62 -22.95
CA PRO A 199 10.22 5.83 -23.70
C PRO A 199 9.89 7.32 -23.82
N GLN A 200 9.09 7.71 -24.82
CA GLN A 200 8.57 9.07 -24.89
C GLN A 200 7.51 9.27 -23.80
N GLN A 201 7.34 10.50 -23.33
CA GLN A 201 6.32 10.81 -22.31
C GLN A 201 4.92 10.31 -22.71
N LYS A 202 4.55 10.46 -24.00
CA LYS A 202 3.27 9.97 -24.54
C LYS A 202 3.07 8.45 -24.37
N ASP A 203 4.15 7.67 -24.44
CA ASP A 203 4.11 6.21 -24.35
C ASP A 203 3.89 5.79 -22.90
N ILE A 204 4.55 6.49 -21.96
CA ILE A 204 4.34 6.31 -20.52
C ILE A 204 2.90 6.69 -20.13
N GLU A 205 2.42 7.84 -20.62
CA GLU A 205 1.05 8.30 -20.40
C GLU A 205 0.02 7.34 -20.97
N TYR A 206 0.28 6.71 -22.12
CA TYR A 206 -0.60 5.67 -22.66
C TYR A 206 -0.80 4.52 -21.67
N LEU A 207 0.30 4.02 -21.09
CA LEU A 207 0.20 2.92 -20.12
C LEU A 207 -0.51 3.36 -18.83
N PHE A 208 -0.22 4.56 -18.32
CA PHE A 208 -0.98 5.08 -17.18
C PHE A 208 -2.47 5.24 -17.50
N ASN A 209 -2.83 5.72 -18.70
CA ASN A 209 -4.22 5.85 -19.12
C ASN A 209 -4.93 4.50 -19.28
N TRP A 210 -4.20 3.41 -19.50
CA TRP A 210 -4.74 2.06 -19.43
C TRP A 210 -4.93 1.58 -17.98
N ILE A 211 -4.00 1.91 -17.08
CA ILE A 211 -4.03 1.48 -15.67
C ILE A 211 -5.08 2.24 -14.84
N LEU A 212 -5.14 3.57 -14.96
CA LEU A 212 -5.99 4.42 -14.11
C LEU A 212 -7.48 4.00 -14.13
N PRO A 213 -8.07 3.62 -15.28
CA PRO A 213 -9.43 3.06 -15.31
C PRO A 213 -9.56 1.76 -14.53
N LEU A 214 -8.55 0.88 -14.52
CA LEU A 214 -8.58 -0.36 -13.74
C LEU A 214 -8.63 -0.08 -12.24
N LEU A 215 -7.87 0.91 -11.77
CA LEU A 215 -7.87 1.32 -10.35
C LEU A 215 -9.20 1.94 -9.88
N ARG A 216 -10.06 2.37 -10.81
CA ARG A 216 -11.40 2.90 -10.49
C ARG A 216 -12.47 1.82 -10.41
N LYS A 217 -12.17 0.58 -10.84
CA LYS A 217 -13.11 -0.52 -10.80
C LYS A 217 -13.30 -1.03 -9.37
N ASN A 218 -14.46 -1.64 -9.11
CA ASN A 218 -14.75 -2.28 -7.83
C ASN A 218 -14.32 -3.75 -7.78
N ASN A 219 -13.91 -4.32 -8.91
CA ASN A 219 -13.49 -5.72 -9.02
C ASN A 219 -12.02 -5.87 -8.58
N ALA A 220 -11.78 -6.52 -7.46
CA ALA A 220 -10.45 -6.63 -6.85
C ALA A 220 -9.37 -7.19 -7.81
N PRO A 221 -9.58 -8.32 -8.52
CA PRO A 221 -8.65 -8.81 -9.54
C PRO A 221 -8.25 -7.79 -10.63
N GLU A 222 -9.20 -6.97 -11.10
CA GLU A 222 -8.90 -5.95 -12.13
C GLU A 222 -8.04 -4.83 -11.56
N VAL A 223 -8.34 -4.41 -10.32
CA VAL A 223 -7.53 -3.42 -9.59
C VAL A 223 -6.14 -3.98 -9.31
N GLU A 224 -6.02 -5.25 -8.89
CA GLU A 224 -4.75 -5.94 -8.66
C GLU A 224 -3.88 -5.97 -9.93
N VAL A 225 -4.44 -6.30 -11.10
CA VAL A 225 -3.70 -6.24 -12.38
C VAL A 225 -3.15 -4.83 -12.64
N GLY A 226 -3.96 -3.80 -12.42
CA GLY A 226 -3.53 -2.41 -12.55
C GLY A 226 -2.40 -2.05 -11.59
N LEU A 227 -2.51 -2.43 -10.32
CA LEU A 227 -1.50 -2.19 -9.29
C LEU A 227 -0.18 -2.91 -9.60
N ILE A 228 -0.24 -4.19 -9.99
CA ILE A 228 0.96 -4.99 -10.31
C ILE A 228 1.67 -4.40 -11.55
N ALA A 229 0.92 -3.94 -12.55
CA ALA A 229 1.50 -3.27 -13.72
C ALA A 229 2.17 -1.91 -13.38
N LEU A 230 1.73 -1.22 -12.32
CA LEU A 230 2.38 0.03 -11.86
C LEU A 230 3.73 -0.20 -11.20
N GLN A 231 3.94 -1.34 -10.55
CA GLN A 231 5.14 -1.61 -9.76
C GLN A 231 6.44 -1.36 -10.54
N PRO A 232 6.66 -1.98 -11.71
CA PRO A 232 7.87 -1.74 -12.47
C PRO A 232 7.97 -0.31 -12.98
N LEU A 233 6.86 0.35 -13.33
CA LEU A 233 6.86 1.73 -13.83
C LEU A 233 7.32 2.73 -12.77
N LEU A 234 6.81 2.61 -11.54
CA LEU A 234 7.10 3.55 -10.47
C LEU A 234 8.50 3.37 -9.86
N THR A 235 9.33 2.48 -10.38
CA THR A 235 10.76 2.39 -10.01
C THR A 235 11.54 3.63 -10.45
N ARG A 236 11.12 4.27 -11.56
CA ARG A 236 11.75 5.49 -12.10
C ARG A 236 11.10 6.76 -11.53
N GLU A 237 11.93 7.73 -11.19
CA GLU A 237 11.46 8.99 -10.63
C GLU A 237 10.59 9.81 -11.61
N GLU A 238 10.99 9.87 -12.87
CA GLU A 238 10.24 10.58 -13.93
C GLU A 238 8.82 10.03 -14.07
N HIS A 239 8.66 8.71 -14.02
CA HIS A 239 7.35 8.06 -14.11
C HIS A 239 6.48 8.37 -12.88
N ARG A 240 7.07 8.46 -11.67
CA ARG A 240 6.36 8.87 -10.46
C ARG A 240 5.79 10.29 -10.59
N VAL A 241 6.56 11.21 -11.17
CA VAL A 241 6.07 12.59 -11.41
C VAL A 241 4.91 12.62 -12.40
N ILE A 242 4.98 11.85 -13.48
CA ILE A 242 3.87 11.74 -14.44
C ILE A 242 2.61 11.16 -13.77
N PHE A 243 2.75 10.07 -13.00
CA PHE A 243 1.64 9.49 -12.26
C PHE A 243 1.02 10.47 -11.25
N HIS A 244 1.86 11.30 -10.62
CA HIS A 244 1.41 12.37 -9.72
C HIS A 244 0.58 13.43 -10.44
N ASN A 245 1.06 13.89 -11.61
CA ASN A 245 0.37 14.88 -12.44
C ASN A 245 -0.99 14.37 -12.94
N LEU A 246 -1.11 13.05 -13.16
CA LEU A 246 -2.37 12.38 -13.54
C LEU A 246 -3.30 12.11 -12.33
N GLN A 247 -2.99 12.65 -11.15
CA GLN A 247 -3.74 12.45 -9.90
C GLN A 247 -3.90 10.97 -9.50
N GLY A 248 -2.94 10.13 -9.90
CA GLY A 248 -2.98 8.70 -9.62
C GLY A 248 -2.98 8.38 -8.12
N GLN A 249 -2.38 9.24 -7.29
CA GLN A 249 -2.39 9.06 -5.83
C GLN A 249 -3.78 9.04 -5.21
N ASP A 250 -4.73 9.82 -5.74
CA ASP A 250 -6.04 9.94 -5.11
C ASP A 250 -6.82 8.63 -5.27
N LEU A 251 -6.58 7.89 -6.36
CA LEU A 251 -7.10 6.54 -6.55
C LEU A 251 -6.50 5.54 -5.55
N LEU A 252 -5.18 5.60 -5.30
CA LEU A 252 -4.53 4.73 -4.31
C LEU A 252 -5.06 4.99 -2.90
N ILE A 253 -5.28 6.26 -2.54
CA ILE A 253 -5.83 6.66 -1.25
C ILE A 253 -7.27 6.17 -1.10
N ASN A 254 -8.07 6.23 -2.18
CA ASN A 254 -9.43 5.72 -2.18
C ASN A 254 -9.47 4.20 -2.00
N ILE A 255 -8.61 3.44 -2.71
CA ILE A 255 -8.50 1.98 -2.54
C ILE A 255 -8.09 1.66 -1.09
N LEU A 256 -7.09 2.37 -0.55
CA LEU A 256 -6.65 2.20 0.83
C LEU A 256 -7.78 2.49 1.83
N ALA A 257 -8.55 3.55 1.62
CA ALA A 257 -9.69 3.90 2.46
C ALA A 257 -10.77 2.82 2.44
N GLN A 258 -11.07 2.26 1.27
CA GLN A 258 -12.03 1.16 1.13
C GLN A 258 -11.56 -0.09 1.88
N GLN A 259 -10.27 -0.45 1.78
CA GLN A 259 -9.73 -1.62 2.49
C GLN A 259 -9.75 -1.42 4.01
N VAL A 260 -9.42 -0.22 4.51
CA VAL A 260 -9.46 0.08 5.96
C VAL A 260 -10.89 0.08 6.52
N ALA A 261 -11.87 0.50 5.73
CA ALA A 261 -13.27 0.54 6.15
C ALA A 261 -13.98 -0.83 6.03
N ALA A 262 -13.44 -1.76 5.23
CA ALA A 262 -14.03 -3.07 5.00
C ALA A 262 -13.97 -3.93 6.27
N PRO A 263 -15.07 -4.65 6.62
CA PRO A 263 -15.05 -5.59 7.75
C PRO A 263 -14.01 -6.70 7.61
N THR A 264 -13.79 -7.14 6.37
CA THR A 264 -12.78 -8.15 6.00
C THR A 264 -11.98 -7.61 4.82
N PRO A 265 -10.81 -6.99 5.05
CA PRO A 265 -9.98 -6.46 3.98
C PRO A 265 -9.42 -7.58 3.09
N ASN A 266 -9.31 -7.33 1.79
CA ASN A 266 -8.58 -8.22 0.89
C ASN A 266 -7.08 -7.96 1.09
N LEU A 267 -6.41 -8.91 1.75
CA LEU A 267 -5.00 -8.76 2.13
C LEU A 267 -4.06 -8.68 0.91
N THR A 268 -4.38 -9.36 -0.19
CA THR A 268 -3.56 -9.31 -1.40
C THR A 268 -3.68 -7.95 -2.08
N LEU A 269 -4.91 -7.48 -2.29
CA LEU A 269 -5.16 -6.15 -2.85
C LEU A 269 -4.54 -5.04 -1.98
N LEU A 270 -4.66 -5.17 -0.65
CA LEU A 270 -4.05 -4.23 0.30
C LEU A 270 -2.52 -4.23 0.19
N TYR A 271 -1.90 -5.41 0.13
CA TYR A 271 -0.45 -5.54 -0.06
C TYR A 271 0.01 -4.88 -1.37
N GLU A 272 -0.64 -5.16 -2.49
CA GLU A 272 -0.27 -4.57 -3.79
C GLU A 272 -0.46 -3.05 -3.79
N THR A 273 -1.51 -2.54 -3.10
CA THR A 273 -1.75 -1.10 -2.94
C THR A 273 -0.65 -0.44 -2.10
N LEU A 274 -0.27 -1.05 -0.98
CA LEU A 274 0.80 -0.56 -0.11
C LEU A 274 2.15 -0.59 -0.81
N TYR A 275 2.41 -1.61 -1.64
CA TYR A 275 3.65 -1.71 -2.39
C TYR A 275 3.78 -0.55 -3.40
N VAL A 276 2.71 -0.26 -4.14
CA VAL A 276 2.67 0.88 -5.07
C VAL A 276 2.83 2.20 -4.32
N LEU A 277 2.17 2.36 -3.16
CA LEU A 277 2.28 3.55 -2.33
C LEU A 277 3.70 3.73 -1.77
N TRP A 278 4.34 2.65 -1.34
CA TRP A 278 5.74 2.64 -0.89
C TRP A 278 6.68 3.08 -2.00
N LEU A 279 6.57 2.50 -3.20
CA LEU A 279 7.36 2.94 -4.36
C LEU A 279 7.14 4.43 -4.67
N PHE A 280 5.90 4.88 -4.58
CA PHE A 280 5.53 6.26 -4.86
C PHE A 280 6.10 7.24 -3.81
N SER A 281 6.17 6.82 -2.54
CA SER A 281 6.68 7.63 -1.42
C SER A 281 8.18 7.99 -1.49
N TYR A 282 8.96 7.32 -2.34
CA TYR A 282 10.39 7.64 -2.52
C TYR A 282 10.65 9.02 -3.13
N ASN A 283 9.69 9.60 -3.85
CA ASN A 283 9.84 10.94 -4.40
C ASN A 283 9.43 11.99 -3.36
N SER A 284 10.32 12.96 -3.10
CA SER A 284 10.12 13.92 -2.01
C SER A 284 8.96 14.89 -2.25
N SER A 285 8.67 15.31 -3.48
CA SER A 285 7.54 16.22 -3.75
C SER A 285 6.21 15.48 -3.60
N VAL A 286 6.18 14.23 -4.06
CA VAL A 286 5.07 13.31 -3.86
C VAL A 286 4.81 13.06 -2.38
N ALA A 287 5.83 12.72 -1.59
CA ALA A 287 5.69 12.47 -0.15
C ALA A 287 5.09 13.68 0.59
N THR A 288 5.49 14.90 0.22
CA THR A 288 4.88 16.13 0.75
C THR A 288 3.42 16.28 0.30
N SER A 289 3.09 15.93 -0.94
CA SER A 289 1.70 16.00 -1.46
C SER A 289 0.73 15.01 -0.81
N LEU A 290 1.25 13.96 -0.16
CA LEU A 290 0.46 12.98 0.59
C LEU A 290 0.10 13.47 2.00
N SER A 291 0.82 14.47 2.52
CA SER A 291 0.49 15.12 3.79
C SER A 291 -0.86 15.82 3.70
N GLY A 292 -1.67 15.71 4.75
CA GLY A 292 -3.01 16.25 4.86
C GLY A 292 -4.09 15.41 4.18
N LYS A 293 -3.73 14.38 3.40
CA LYS A 293 -4.70 13.48 2.73
C LYS A 293 -5.12 12.29 3.59
N GLY A 294 -4.66 12.22 4.85
CA GLY A 294 -4.99 11.17 5.80
C GLY A 294 -4.43 9.80 5.42
N VAL A 295 -3.31 9.77 4.68
CA VAL A 295 -2.58 8.53 4.36
C VAL A 295 -1.92 7.97 5.61
N VAL A 296 -1.25 8.84 6.38
CA VAL A 296 -0.57 8.47 7.63
C VAL A 296 -1.54 7.77 8.59
N GLY A 297 -2.69 8.39 8.89
CA GLY A 297 -3.69 7.79 9.78
C GLY A 297 -4.22 6.44 9.30
N LYS A 298 -4.39 6.25 7.97
CA LYS A 298 -4.79 4.96 7.39
C LYS A 298 -3.70 3.90 7.58
N LEU A 299 -2.43 4.23 7.32
CA LEU A 299 -1.30 3.31 7.54
C LEU A 299 -1.20 2.90 9.01
N VAL A 300 -1.32 3.84 9.94
CA VAL A 300 -1.33 3.55 11.39
C VAL A 300 -2.49 2.63 11.77
N THR A 301 -3.67 2.85 11.18
CA THR A 301 -4.85 1.99 11.40
C THR A 301 -4.64 0.57 10.87
N ILE A 302 -4.04 0.44 9.68
CA ILE A 302 -3.69 -0.87 9.09
C ILE A 302 -2.73 -1.63 10.00
N ILE A 303 -1.69 -0.98 10.48
CA ILE A 303 -0.72 -1.57 11.41
C ILE A 303 -1.39 -2.03 12.72
N LYS A 304 -2.38 -1.27 13.21
CA LYS A 304 -3.18 -1.64 14.40
C LYS A 304 -4.04 -2.88 14.16
N GLN A 305 -4.65 -3.01 12.99
CA GLN A 305 -5.65 -4.04 12.71
C GLN A 305 -5.06 -5.34 12.12
N ILE A 306 -3.97 -5.25 11.35
CA ILE A 306 -3.46 -6.35 10.53
C ILE A 306 -2.06 -6.74 10.99
N GLN A 307 -1.92 -7.97 11.49
CA GLN A 307 -0.66 -8.53 12.00
C GLN A 307 0.03 -9.45 11.00
N LYS A 308 0.00 -9.10 9.70
CA LYS A 308 0.74 -9.82 8.65
C LYS A 308 2.05 -9.09 8.38
N ASP A 309 3.18 -9.77 8.60
CA ASP A 309 4.52 -9.16 8.55
C ASP A 309 4.79 -8.39 7.26
N LYS A 310 4.40 -8.93 6.09
CA LYS A 310 4.55 -8.24 4.79
C LYS A 310 3.79 -6.91 4.70
N ILE A 311 2.57 -6.85 5.24
CA ILE A 311 1.74 -5.64 5.25
C ILE A 311 2.32 -4.62 6.21
N VAL A 312 2.73 -5.07 7.40
CA VAL A 312 3.36 -4.23 8.41
C VAL A 312 4.68 -3.66 7.89
N ARG A 313 5.53 -4.49 7.27
CA ARG A 313 6.80 -4.08 6.63
C ARG A 313 6.61 -2.92 5.65
N LEU A 314 5.69 -3.06 4.69
CA LEU A 314 5.43 -2.01 3.71
C LEU A 314 4.83 -0.76 4.34
N SER A 315 3.95 -0.92 5.32
CA SER A 315 3.33 0.23 6.02
C SER A 315 4.37 1.04 6.78
N ILE A 316 5.26 0.37 7.53
CA ILE A 316 6.37 0.99 8.26
C ILE A 316 7.36 1.63 7.29
N ALA A 317 7.76 0.94 6.23
CA ALA A 317 8.67 1.48 5.21
C ALA A 317 8.11 2.74 4.54
N THR A 318 6.80 2.74 4.26
CA THR A 318 6.10 3.90 3.71
C THR A 318 6.10 5.06 4.71
N LEU A 319 5.76 4.82 5.98
CA LEU A 319 5.82 5.85 7.03
C LEU A 319 7.24 6.42 7.17
N LYS A 320 8.27 5.58 7.12
CA LYS A 320 9.67 6.03 7.13
C LYS A 320 10.00 6.97 5.96
N ASN A 321 9.55 6.65 4.75
CA ASN A 321 9.76 7.52 3.59
C ASN A 321 9.01 8.86 3.69
N LEU A 322 7.85 8.87 4.35
CA LEU A 322 7.05 10.08 4.60
C LEU A 322 7.64 10.95 5.73
N MET A 323 8.49 10.38 6.59
CA MET A 323 9.08 11.07 7.73
C MET A 323 9.92 12.28 7.27
N GLY A 324 9.76 13.40 7.96
CA GLY A 324 10.44 14.66 7.67
C GLY A 324 9.96 15.36 6.38
N LYS A 325 8.81 14.94 5.83
CA LYS A 325 8.19 15.54 4.63
C LYS A 325 6.85 16.18 5.00
N GLY A 326 6.67 17.46 4.69
CA GLY A 326 5.44 18.20 5.02
C GLY A 326 5.09 18.10 6.51
N ASN A 327 3.81 17.90 6.83
CA ASN A 327 3.32 17.74 8.20
C ASN A 327 3.13 16.26 8.58
N ASN A 328 3.77 15.33 7.87
CA ASN A 328 3.58 13.90 8.10
C ASN A 328 4.03 13.46 9.51
N ASN A 329 5.06 14.09 10.09
CA ASN A 329 5.53 13.77 11.44
C ASN A 329 4.48 14.16 12.49
N GLU A 330 3.90 15.36 12.37
CA GLU A 330 2.79 15.81 13.21
C GLU A 330 1.60 14.86 13.08
N GLU A 331 1.22 14.46 11.85
CA GLU A 331 0.14 13.50 11.62
C GLU A 331 0.42 12.12 12.26
N MET A 332 1.67 11.63 12.22
CA MET A 332 2.04 10.37 12.86
C MET A 332 1.85 10.45 14.38
N ILE A 333 2.24 11.57 14.98
CA ILE A 333 2.10 11.82 16.42
C ILE A 333 0.61 11.96 16.78
N GLU A 334 -0.15 12.78 16.06
CA GLU A 334 -1.59 13.01 16.29
C GLU A 334 -2.42 11.72 16.09
N CYS A 335 -2.01 10.80 15.22
CA CYS A 335 -2.66 9.49 15.05
C CYS A 335 -2.29 8.45 16.12
N GLY A 336 -1.47 8.81 17.11
CA GLY A 336 -1.02 7.92 18.17
C GLY A 336 -0.02 6.86 17.71
N PHE A 337 0.76 7.11 16.65
CA PHE A 337 1.73 6.14 16.14
C PHE A 337 2.85 5.84 17.14
N ILE A 338 3.22 6.80 18.01
CA ILE A 338 4.30 6.64 19.01
C ILE A 338 4.06 5.44 19.93
N ARG A 339 2.84 5.29 20.42
CA ARG A 339 2.48 4.14 21.27
C ARG A 339 2.56 2.83 20.50
N MET A 340 2.11 2.84 19.25
CA MET A 340 2.21 1.69 18.36
C MET A 340 3.67 1.33 18.09
N LEU A 341 4.53 2.33 17.85
CA LEU A 341 5.95 2.16 17.63
C LEU A 341 6.62 1.47 18.83
N ASN A 342 6.31 1.88 20.05
CA ASN A 342 6.80 1.23 21.27
C ASN A 342 6.33 -0.23 21.39
N PHE A 343 5.06 -0.49 21.05
CA PHE A 343 4.51 -1.85 21.04
C PHE A 343 5.22 -2.73 19.99
N LEU A 344 5.39 -2.23 18.77
CA LEU A 344 6.05 -2.95 17.68
C LEU A 344 7.54 -3.18 17.96
N SER A 345 8.23 -2.23 18.61
CA SER A 345 9.65 -2.35 18.96
C SER A 345 9.90 -3.43 20.01
N ASN A 346 8.92 -3.67 20.90
CA ASN A 346 8.99 -4.75 21.89
C ASN A 346 8.62 -6.13 21.31
N LYS A 347 8.00 -6.17 20.11
CA LYS A 347 7.68 -7.41 19.42
C LYS A 347 8.95 -7.96 18.75
N LYS A 348 9.11 -9.29 18.78
CA LYS A 348 10.16 -9.98 18.01
C LYS A 348 9.73 -10.10 16.56
N TRP A 349 10.59 -9.63 15.65
CA TRP A 349 10.41 -9.72 14.21
C TRP A 349 11.46 -10.66 13.62
N GLY A 350 11.06 -11.46 12.64
CA GLY A 350 12.02 -12.24 11.83
C GLY A 350 12.69 -11.41 10.72
N ASP A 351 12.08 -10.27 10.36
CA ASP A 351 12.56 -9.36 9.33
C ASP A 351 13.39 -8.22 9.96
N GLU A 352 14.68 -8.20 9.66
CA GLU A 352 15.65 -7.22 10.20
C GLU A 352 15.37 -5.79 9.71
N ASP A 353 14.77 -5.64 8.53
CA ASP A 353 14.47 -4.32 8.02
C ASP A 353 13.32 -3.66 8.80
N ILE A 354 12.35 -4.44 9.31
CA ILE A 354 11.29 -3.91 10.18
C ILE A 354 11.93 -3.30 11.43
N VAL A 355 12.87 -4.00 12.05
CA VAL A 355 13.55 -3.55 13.26
C VAL A 355 14.35 -2.27 12.99
N THR A 356 15.06 -2.23 11.87
CA THR A 356 15.82 -1.05 11.43
C THR A 356 14.90 0.15 11.21
N ASP A 357 13.83 -0.03 10.44
CA ASP A 357 12.90 1.07 10.12
C ASP A 357 12.14 1.57 11.36
N LEU A 358 11.79 0.68 12.30
CA LEU A 358 11.20 1.08 13.59
C LEU A 358 12.16 1.93 14.42
N THR A 359 13.44 1.58 14.42
CA THR A 359 14.48 2.34 15.15
C THR A 359 14.68 3.72 14.53
N ASP A 360 14.72 3.81 13.20
CA ASP A 360 14.83 5.07 12.47
C ASP A 360 13.63 5.98 12.73
N LEU A 361 12.40 5.43 12.68
CA LEU A 361 11.17 6.16 13.00
C LEU A 361 11.14 6.61 14.46
N SER A 362 11.60 5.77 15.40
CA SER A 362 11.69 6.14 16.81
C SER A 362 12.60 7.33 17.03
N THR A 363 13.76 7.31 16.38
CA THR A 363 14.77 8.36 16.52
C THR A 363 14.25 9.65 15.90
N GLY A 364 13.76 9.60 14.66
CA GLY A 364 13.28 10.78 13.94
C GLY A 364 12.06 11.44 14.61
N LEU A 365 11.09 10.66 15.10
CA LEU A 365 9.93 11.23 15.80
C LEU A 365 10.26 11.73 17.21
N SER A 366 11.27 11.16 17.88
CA SER A 366 11.67 11.62 19.23
C SER A 366 12.28 13.02 19.21
N GLU A 367 13.01 13.37 18.16
CA GLU A 367 13.56 14.72 17.97
C GLU A 367 12.44 15.77 17.86
N ASP A 368 11.40 15.47 17.07
CA ASP A 368 10.24 16.35 16.92
C ASP A 368 9.42 16.45 18.22
N ILE A 369 9.22 15.34 18.93
CA ILE A 369 8.53 15.35 20.23
C ILE A 369 9.31 16.18 21.26
N ALA A 370 10.64 16.18 21.23
CA ALA A 370 11.44 16.97 22.16
C ALA A 370 11.21 18.47 22.00
N ILE A 371 10.98 18.94 20.77
CA ILE A 371 10.76 20.36 20.45
C ILE A 371 9.27 20.78 20.50
N MET A 372 8.33 19.84 20.52
CA MET A 372 6.90 20.14 20.66
C MET A 372 6.59 20.84 21.98
N SER A 373 5.70 21.84 21.92
CA SER A 373 5.22 22.51 23.13
C SER A 373 4.38 21.56 23.98
N SER A 374 4.25 21.84 25.28
CA SER A 374 3.39 21.06 26.17
C SER A 374 1.93 21.03 25.69
N PHE A 375 1.46 22.07 25.00
CA PHE A 375 0.11 22.12 24.44
C PHE A 375 -0.04 21.24 23.20
N ASP A 376 0.97 21.19 22.33
CA ASP A 376 0.91 20.33 21.14
C ASP A 376 0.93 18.85 21.53
N LYS A 377 1.71 18.50 22.57
CA LYS A 377 1.72 17.15 23.16
C LYS A 377 0.34 16.77 23.69
N TYR A 378 -0.28 17.66 24.46
CA TYR A 378 -1.64 17.47 24.96
C TYR A 378 -2.66 17.33 23.82
N LYS A 379 -2.59 18.21 22.81
CA LYS A 379 -3.48 18.17 21.64
C LYS A 379 -3.36 16.84 20.91
N ALA A 380 -2.14 16.36 20.65
CA ALA A 380 -1.91 15.07 20.00
C ALA A 380 -2.46 13.90 20.83
N GLU A 381 -2.30 13.94 22.15
CA GLU A 381 -2.88 12.95 23.06
C GLU A 381 -4.41 12.87 22.91
N VAL A 382 -5.10 14.01 22.98
CA VAL A 382 -6.55 14.11 22.82
C VAL A 382 -7.02 13.62 21.44
N LEU A 383 -6.35 14.04 20.37
CA LEU A 383 -6.72 13.66 19.00
C LEU A 383 -6.50 12.18 18.71
N SER A 384 -5.50 11.57 19.32
CA SER A 384 -5.21 10.14 19.18
C SER A 384 -6.21 9.22 19.88
N ASN A 385 -7.06 9.77 20.77
CA ASN A 385 -7.99 9.04 21.62
C ASN A 385 -7.31 8.02 22.56
N GLU A 386 -6.06 8.28 22.94
CA GLU A 386 -5.26 7.45 23.88
C GLU A 386 -4.87 8.31 25.09
N LEU A 387 -5.89 8.77 25.84
CA LEU A 387 -5.71 9.63 27.01
C LEU A 387 -5.09 8.88 28.19
N GLU A 388 -4.09 9.48 28.82
CA GLU A 388 -3.46 9.01 30.05
C GLU A 388 -3.26 10.15 31.05
N TRP A 389 -3.05 9.82 32.32
CA TRP A 389 -2.74 10.85 33.33
C TRP A 389 -1.30 11.36 33.18
N THR A 390 -1.07 12.25 32.22
CA THR A 390 0.19 12.96 32.04
C THR A 390 0.25 14.23 32.92
N PRO A 391 1.45 14.81 33.19
CA PRO A 391 1.59 15.99 34.05
C PRO A 391 0.79 17.22 33.59
N VAL A 392 0.51 17.35 32.28
CA VAL A 392 -0.21 18.51 31.72
C VAL A 392 -1.66 18.60 32.22
N HIS A 393 -2.34 17.47 32.39
CA HIS A 393 -3.73 17.45 32.89
C HIS A 393 -3.85 18.04 34.29
N LYS A 394 -2.82 17.84 35.13
CA LYS A 394 -2.83 18.24 36.55
C LYS A 394 -2.14 19.59 36.80
N SER A 395 -1.48 20.16 35.80
CA SER A 395 -0.69 21.38 35.96
C SER A 395 -1.56 22.62 35.81
N GLU A 396 -1.79 23.34 36.90
CA GLU A 396 -2.54 24.60 36.88
C GLU A 396 -1.89 25.65 35.95
N GLN A 397 -0.56 25.69 35.93
CA GLN A 397 0.19 26.61 35.07
C GLN A 397 -0.05 26.32 33.58
N PHE A 398 -0.10 25.03 33.20
CA PHE A 398 -0.41 24.64 31.84
C PHE A 398 -1.78 25.18 31.40
N TRP A 399 -2.81 25.03 32.24
CA TRP A 399 -4.16 25.49 31.94
C TRP A 399 -4.24 27.02 31.87
N LYS A 400 -3.58 27.74 32.78
CA LYS A 400 -3.50 29.22 32.73
C LYS A 400 -2.88 29.71 31.42
N ASP A 401 -1.79 29.09 30.99
CA ASP A 401 -1.03 29.56 29.82
C ASP A 401 -1.67 29.17 28.49
N ASN A 402 -2.46 28.10 28.45
CA ASN A 402 -2.95 27.51 27.20
C ASN A 402 -4.48 27.48 27.03
N ALA A 403 -5.27 27.85 28.05
CA ALA A 403 -6.74 27.82 27.97
C ALA A 403 -7.29 28.57 26.74
N SER A 404 -6.74 29.74 26.39
CA SER A 404 -7.19 30.49 25.20
C SER A 404 -6.94 29.78 23.88
N LYS A 405 -5.94 28.89 23.80
CA LYS A 405 -5.64 28.12 22.59
C LYS A 405 -6.69 27.07 22.28
N PHE A 406 -7.53 26.68 23.24
CA PHE A 406 -8.64 25.75 23.01
C PHE A 406 -9.75 26.34 22.11
N GLU A 407 -9.75 27.66 21.85
CA GLU A 407 -10.64 28.30 20.88
C GLU A 407 -10.19 28.07 19.42
N GLU A 408 -8.94 27.71 19.20
CA GLU A 408 -8.35 27.54 17.87
C GLU A 408 -9.05 26.43 17.07
N ASN A 409 -9.00 26.55 15.74
CA ASN A 409 -9.57 25.58 14.79
C ASN A 409 -11.04 25.23 15.08
N ASN A 410 -11.84 26.23 15.46
CA ASN A 410 -13.26 26.07 15.78
C ASN A 410 -13.48 25.07 16.95
N PHE A 411 -12.75 25.28 18.05
CA PHE A 411 -12.86 24.49 19.27
C PHE A 411 -12.57 22.99 19.07
N ASN A 412 -11.65 22.64 18.18
CA ASN A 412 -11.44 21.25 17.77
C ASN A 412 -11.10 20.33 18.96
N VAL A 413 -10.20 20.77 19.84
CA VAL A 413 -9.79 19.99 21.03
C VAL A 413 -10.98 19.73 21.96
N LEU A 414 -11.81 20.75 22.23
CA LEU A 414 -13.01 20.60 23.06
C LEU A 414 -14.04 19.67 22.41
N LYS A 415 -14.20 19.73 21.08
CA LYS A 415 -15.08 18.83 20.33
C LYS A 415 -14.61 17.38 20.38
N PHE A 416 -13.29 17.14 20.34
CA PHE A 416 -12.75 15.79 20.51
C PHE A 416 -12.92 15.27 21.94
N LEU A 417 -12.66 16.09 22.97
CA LEU A 417 -12.97 15.71 24.36
C LEU A 417 -14.44 15.36 24.53
N HIS A 418 -15.35 16.14 23.95
CA HIS A 418 -16.77 15.86 23.93
C HIS A 418 -17.11 14.54 23.21
N LEU A 419 -16.50 14.28 22.06
CA LEU A 419 -16.65 13.03 21.33
C LEU A 419 -16.20 11.82 22.17
N ILE A 420 -15.13 11.97 22.95
CA ILE A 420 -14.65 10.94 23.88
C ILE A 420 -15.71 10.65 24.94
N LEU A 421 -16.37 11.67 25.50
CA LEU A 421 -17.47 11.48 26.46
C LEU A 421 -18.63 10.66 25.86
N GLN A 422 -18.94 10.88 24.58
CA GLN A 422 -20.07 10.24 23.90
C GLN A 422 -19.77 8.82 23.43
N LYS A 423 -18.54 8.55 23.00
CA LYS A 423 -18.20 7.31 22.28
C LYS A 423 -17.26 6.37 23.04
N SER A 424 -16.48 6.87 24.01
CA SER A 424 -15.52 6.04 24.72
C SER A 424 -16.19 5.17 25.77
N SER A 425 -15.83 3.90 25.81
CA SER A 425 -16.19 2.98 26.89
C SER A 425 -15.09 2.82 27.94
N ASN A 426 -13.90 3.42 27.71
CA ASN A 426 -12.77 3.32 28.63
C ASN A 426 -12.96 4.28 29.82
N PRO A 427 -13.08 3.78 31.06
CA PRO A 427 -13.27 4.63 32.24
C PRO A 427 -12.13 5.65 32.45
N LEU A 428 -10.90 5.32 32.05
CA LEU A 428 -9.77 6.25 32.15
C LEU A 428 -9.97 7.46 31.23
N HIS A 429 -10.29 7.22 29.95
CA HIS A 429 -10.47 8.29 28.97
C HIS A 429 -11.63 9.20 29.35
N LEU A 430 -12.74 8.62 29.84
CA LEU A 430 -13.89 9.38 30.34
C LEU A 430 -13.51 10.23 31.56
N SER A 431 -12.71 9.69 32.48
CA SER A 431 -12.28 10.40 33.69
C SER A 431 -11.37 11.59 33.37
N VAL A 432 -10.37 11.38 32.50
CA VAL A 432 -9.44 12.43 32.04
C VAL A 432 -10.21 13.51 31.27
N ALA A 433 -11.07 13.13 30.32
CA ALA A 433 -11.85 14.09 29.54
C ALA A 433 -12.79 14.94 30.41
N CYS A 434 -13.49 14.34 31.39
CA CYS A 434 -14.31 15.08 32.35
C CYS A 434 -13.46 16.07 33.15
N HIS A 435 -12.32 15.62 33.67
CA HIS A 435 -11.41 16.46 34.43
C HIS A 435 -10.95 17.69 33.64
N ASP A 436 -10.46 17.46 32.42
CA ASP A 436 -9.90 18.49 31.54
C ASP A 436 -10.93 19.53 31.11
N LEU A 437 -12.17 19.10 30.83
CA LEU A 437 -13.27 20.02 30.55
C LEU A 437 -13.61 20.89 31.77
N GLY A 438 -13.47 20.35 32.98
CA GLY A 438 -13.60 21.12 34.22
C GLY A 438 -12.48 22.16 34.41
N GLU A 439 -11.22 21.77 34.14
CA GLU A 439 -10.06 22.67 34.21
C GLU A 439 -10.17 23.81 33.19
N PHE A 440 -10.53 23.49 31.94
CA PHE A 440 -10.75 24.51 30.91
C PHE A 440 -11.76 25.57 31.35
N VAL A 441 -12.86 25.17 31.99
CA VAL A 441 -13.90 26.10 32.42
C VAL A 441 -13.44 27.05 33.53
N ILE A 442 -12.57 26.59 34.42
CA ILE A 442 -11.98 27.45 35.47
C ILE A 442 -11.02 28.45 34.85
N HIS A 443 -10.13 27.97 33.98
CA HIS A 443 -8.99 28.75 33.51
C HIS A 443 -9.29 29.62 32.28
N HIS A 444 -10.45 29.44 31.64
CA HIS A 444 -10.88 30.26 30.53
C HIS A 444 -11.98 31.28 30.92
N PRO A 445 -11.81 32.59 30.69
CA PRO A 445 -12.78 33.62 31.09
C PRO A 445 -14.21 33.40 30.55
N ARG A 446 -14.33 32.78 29.36
CA ARG A 446 -15.61 32.42 28.72
C ARG A 446 -15.89 30.91 28.73
N GLY A 447 -15.12 30.12 29.47
CA GLY A 447 -15.16 28.66 29.41
C GLY A 447 -16.56 28.08 29.63
N LYS A 448 -17.31 28.61 30.61
CA LYS A 448 -18.71 28.20 30.86
C LYS A 448 -19.61 28.39 29.64
N HIS A 449 -19.55 29.57 29.03
CA HIS A 449 -20.38 29.90 27.87
C HIS A 449 -20.04 29.01 26.68
N ILE A 450 -18.75 28.74 26.45
CA ILE A 450 -18.27 27.87 25.37
C ILE A 450 -18.74 26.42 25.57
N VAL A 451 -18.60 25.87 26.78
CA VAL A 451 -19.04 24.51 27.12
C VAL A 451 -20.56 24.35 27.00
N GLU A 452 -21.34 25.39 27.36
CA GLU A 452 -22.79 25.41 27.15
C GLU A 452 -23.15 25.54 25.66
N GLN A 453 -22.46 26.39 24.90
CA GLN A 453 -22.65 26.54 23.46
C GLN A 453 -22.38 25.22 22.72
N LEU A 454 -21.34 24.48 23.13
CA LEU A 454 -20.96 23.19 22.55
C LEU A 454 -21.82 22.01 23.08
N GLN A 455 -22.79 22.25 23.97
CA GLN A 455 -23.68 21.23 24.53
C GLN A 455 -22.94 20.08 25.24
N ILE A 456 -21.81 20.38 25.89
CA ILE A 456 -20.98 19.36 26.56
C ILE A 456 -21.54 18.99 27.94
N LYS A 457 -22.15 19.96 28.64
CA LYS A 457 -22.66 19.82 30.01
C LYS A 457 -23.67 18.68 30.21
N PRO A 458 -24.67 18.45 29.32
CA PRO A 458 -25.59 17.33 29.44
C PRO A 458 -24.90 15.96 29.46
N ASP A 459 -23.87 15.78 28.63
CA ASP A 459 -23.16 14.50 28.55
C ASP A 459 -22.33 14.25 29.81
N ILE A 460 -21.68 15.28 30.38
CA ILE A 460 -21.02 15.16 31.69
C ILE A 460 -22.04 14.80 32.79
N MET A 461 -23.25 15.38 32.77
CA MET A 461 -24.31 15.04 33.72
C MET A 461 -24.74 13.58 33.61
N SER A 462 -24.80 13.04 32.39
CA SER A 462 -25.13 11.62 32.17
C SER A 462 -24.07 10.69 32.78
N LEU A 463 -22.79 11.09 32.75
CA LEU A 463 -21.67 10.31 33.28
C LEU A 463 -21.62 10.26 34.82
N MET A 464 -22.36 11.13 35.53
CA MET A 464 -22.53 11.00 36.98
C MET A 464 -23.30 9.72 37.38
N ALA A 465 -24.06 9.14 36.46
CA ALA A 465 -24.75 7.87 36.66
C ALA A 465 -23.92 6.66 36.18
N ASN A 466 -22.68 6.86 35.71
CA ASN A 466 -21.84 5.80 35.16
C ASN A 466 -21.54 4.70 36.20
N THR A 467 -21.37 3.45 35.79
CA THR A 467 -21.09 2.33 36.71
C THR A 467 -19.75 2.49 37.43
N ASN A 468 -18.76 3.13 36.79
CA ASN A 468 -17.43 3.31 37.36
C ASN A 468 -17.37 4.52 38.32
N GLU A 469 -16.87 4.31 39.54
CA GLU A 469 -16.80 5.34 40.59
C GLU A 469 -15.85 6.51 40.27
N GLU A 470 -14.72 6.25 39.61
CA GLU A 470 -13.77 7.31 39.24
C GLU A 470 -14.35 8.21 38.15
N VAL A 471 -15.07 7.63 37.17
CA VAL A 471 -15.80 8.42 36.15
C VAL A 471 -16.85 9.31 36.81
N LYS A 472 -17.64 8.76 37.75
CA LYS A 472 -18.65 9.53 38.50
C LYS A 472 -18.01 10.70 39.25
N LYS A 473 -16.91 10.44 39.96
CA LYS A 473 -16.17 11.41 40.76
C LYS A 473 -15.64 12.54 39.88
N HIS A 474 -14.98 12.23 38.75
CA HIS A 474 -14.46 13.23 37.83
C HIS A 474 -15.57 14.01 37.12
N ALA A 475 -16.68 13.37 36.75
CA ALA A 475 -17.85 14.04 36.19
C ALA A 475 -18.49 15.02 37.19
N LEU A 476 -18.63 14.60 38.46
CA LEU A 476 -19.15 15.44 39.54
C LEU A 476 -18.25 16.65 39.77
N PHE A 477 -16.93 16.45 39.86
CA PHE A 477 -15.99 17.56 40.02
C PHE A 477 -16.02 18.52 38.83
N ALA A 478 -16.07 18.02 37.59
CA ALA A 478 -16.21 18.86 36.41
C ALA A 478 -17.47 19.75 36.49
N LEU A 479 -18.61 19.18 36.86
CA LEU A 479 -19.85 19.94 37.02
C LEU A 479 -19.80 20.96 38.16
N GLN A 480 -19.20 20.62 39.29
CA GLN A 480 -19.00 21.56 40.40
C GLN A 480 -18.21 22.79 39.92
N LYS A 481 -17.12 22.56 39.18
CA LYS A 481 -16.30 23.63 38.58
C LYS A 481 -17.11 24.50 37.60
N MET A 482 -18.01 23.89 36.82
CA MET A 482 -18.89 24.60 35.89
C MET A 482 -19.97 25.45 36.59
N MET A 483 -20.44 25.05 37.77
CA MET A 483 -21.50 25.76 38.50
C MET A 483 -21.01 26.91 39.38
N ILE A 484 -19.77 26.89 39.84
CA ILE A 484 -19.23 27.91 40.75
C ILE A 484 -18.87 29.18 39.98
N ASN A 485 -19.51 30.31 40.29
CA ASN A 485 -19.31 31.56 39.54
C ASN A 485 -18.00 32.28 39.87
N ASN A 486 -17.40 32.03 41.06
CA ASN A 486 -16.17 32.67 41.52
C ASN A 486 -15.19 31.67 42.13
N TRP A 487 -14.41 30.97 41.30
CA TRP A 487 -13.42 29.99 41.77
C TRP A 487 -12.23 30.63 42.52
N GLU A 488 -11.87 31.88 42.18
CA GLU A 488 -10.79 32.65 42.80
C GLU A 488 -10.93 32.81 44.33
N TYR A 489 -12.15 32.72 44.86
CA TYR A 489 -12.41 32.82 46.30
C TYR A 489 -12.22 31.50 47.06
N LEU A 490 -12.10 30.37 46.37
CA LEU A 490 -11.93 29.05 46.98
C LEU A 490 -10.47 28.58 46.99
N SER A 491 -9.63 29.03 46.05
CA SER A 491 -8.19 28.70 45.99
C SER A 491 -7.32 29.57 46.91
N ALA A 492 -7.86 30.63 47.49
CA ALA A 492 -7.15 31.55 48.37
C ALA A 492 -7.08 31.10 49.86
N LYS A 493 -7.06 29.79 50.13
CA LYS A 493 -6.99 29.25 51.49
C LYS A 493 -5.83 28.31 51.72
#